data_AF-A0AB73I0G3-F1
#
_entry.id   AF-A0AB73I0G3-F1
#
_cell.length_a   1.000
_cell.length_b   1.000
_cell.length_c   1.000
_cell.angle_alpha   90.00
_cell.angle_beta   90.00
_cell.angle_gamma   90.00
#
_symmetry.space_group_name_H-M   'P 1'
#
loop_
_entity.id
_entity.type
_entity.pdbx_description
1 polymer ?
#
loop_
_entity_poly.entity_id
_entity_poly.type
_entity_poly.pdbx_seq_one_letter_code
_entity_poly.pdbx_strand_id
1 'polypeptide(L)'
;MPVERNSLPALVYVSNRRYLYLGRGRLPIRDLHSGAASLLVCLEGEVRFRTPGDELWLSSASVLIPAGSRIAIDNRDAVLAACYLDAARPDFAVLRRQMAATCQGIHYHHRQARYLVETLTNLRDDAPGHTEAQQRVETMIYRGAGAALPQVDLRVVRVVERLRGNAALNTSVGALAAEVGLSESGLTKLFALQVGVPLRRHRLWYRLLDFVRLSLAGVPVAEAIRLAGFSDAAHLSRCYSGFFGVHHSYAFSHKTHVRYITPAERDAGDSPCHRLLPVTTVRLRSPV
;
A
#
# COMPACT_ATOMS: atom_id res chain seq x y z
N MET A 1 6.86 10.45 35.14
CA MET A 1 7.79 9.64 34.32
C MET A 1 7.12 9.37 32.98
N PRO A 2 7.51 10.03 31.88
CA PRO A 2 6.89 9.76 30.59
C PRO A 2 7.36 8.39 30.12
N VAL A 3 6.41 7.46 29.94
CA VAL A 3 6.66 6.19 29.27
C VAL A 3 7.26 6.50 27.90
N GLU A 4 8.44 5.96 27.60
CA GLU A 4 9.07 6.08 26.28
C GLU A 4 8.12 5.54 25.21
N ARG A 5 7.36 6.44 24.57
CA ARG A 5 6.44 6.13 23.45
C ARG A 5 7.16 5.50 22.24
N ASN A 6 8.50 5.52 22.23
CA ASN A 6 9.37 4.99 21.18
C ASN A 6 9.65 3.47 21.27
N SER A 7 9.10 2.76 22.27
CA SER A 7 9.35 1.32 22.48
C SER A 7 8.33 0.37 21.81
N LEU A 8 7.16 0.89 21.41
CA LEU A 8 6.10 0.09 20.81
C LEU A 8 6.36 -0.15 19.30
N PRO A 9 5.97 -1.33 18.76
CA PRO A 9 6.19 -1.62 17.35
C PRO A 9 5.31 -0.76 16.44
N ALA A 10 5.81 -0.42 15.25
CA ALA A 10 4.97 0.06 14.16
C ALA A 10 3.89 -0.99 13.84
N LEU A 11 2.74 -0.55 13.33
CA LEU A 11 1.64 -1.44 12.97
C LEU A 11 1.49 -1.52 11.46
N VAL A 12 1.28 -2.72 10.95
CA VAL A 12 0.98 -2.95 9.55
C VAL A 12 -0.30 -3.76 9.42
N TYR A 13 -1.32 -3.20 8.79
CA TYR A 13 -2.50 -3.94 8.39
C TYR A 13 -2.33 -4.44 6.97
N VAL A 14 -2.26 -5.75 6.82
CA VAL A 14 -2.17 -6.41 5.53
C VAL A 14 -3.58 -6.81 5.12
N SER A 15 -4.06 -6.30 3.99
CA SER A 15 -5.37 -6.67 3.44
C SER A 15 -5.28 -6.95 1.95
N ASN A 16 -6.33 -7.58 1.42
CA ASN A 16 -6.59 -7.72 0.00
C ASN A 16 -6.99 -6.39 -0.66
N ARG A 17 -7.53 -5.45 0.12
CA ARG A 17 -7.96 -4.14 -0.38
C ARG A 17 -6.90 -3.06 -0.18
N ARG A 18 -6.62 -2.72 1.08
CA ARG A 18 -5.69 -1.64 1.46
C ARG A 18 -4.56 -2.19 2.31
N TYR A 19 -3.33 -1.79 1.98
CA TYR A 19 -2.17 -2.02 2.82
C TYR A 19 -1.91 -0.75 3.63
N LEU A 20 -1.84 -0.87 4.94
CA LEU A 20 -1.66 0.29 5.82
C LEU A 20 -0.44 0.08 6.69
N TYR A 21 0.48 1.02 6.66
CA TYR A 21 1.56 1.16 7.62
C TYR A 21 1.28 2.32 8.56
N LEU A 22 1.44 2.10 9.87
CA LEU A 22 1.34 3.10 10.93
C LEU A 22 2.65 3.11 11.70
N GLY A 23 3.47 4.12 11.46
CA GLY A 23 4.75 4.29 12.12
C GLY A 23 4.59 4.64 13.60
N ARG A 24 5.48 4.09 14.42
CA ARG A 24 5.77 4.57 15.78
C ARG A 24 7.17 5.17 15.91
N GLY A 25 7.96 5.06 14.85
CA GLY A 25 9.31 5.55 14.77
C GLY A 25 9.63 6.01 13.35
N ARG A 26 10.88 6.41 13.16
CA ARG A 26 11.35 7.09 11.95
C ARG A 26 11.59 6.08 10.82
N LEU A 27 11.03 6.33 9.65
CA LEU A 27 11.36 5.59 8.43
C LEU A 27 12.17 6.45 7.47
N PRO A 28 13.34 5.98 7.00
CA PRO A 28 14.08 6.65 5.94
C PRO A 28 13.52 6.23 4.57
N ILE A 29 12.35 6.73 4.21
CA ILE A 29 11.83 6.58 2.85
C ILE A 29 12.66 7.48 1.94
N ARG A 30 13.39 6.90 0.99
CA ARG A 30 14.15 7.65 -0.02
C ARG A 30 13.72 7.18 -1.41
N ASP A 31 13.45 8.13 -2.29
CA ASP A 31 13.11 7.92 -3.71
C ASP A 31 12.07 6.81 -3.95
N LEU A 32 10.79 7.18 -3.80
CA LEU A 32 9.67 6.29 -4.01
C LEU A 32 9.30 6.22 -5.49
N HIS A 33 9.25 5.00 -6.03
CA HIS A 33 8.74 4.70 -7.37
C HIS A 33 7.40 3.99 -7.25
N SER A 34 6.38 4.76 -6.89
CA SER A 34 5.07 4.24 -6.55
C SER A 34 4.54 3.30 -7.66
N GLY A 35 4.16 2.08 -7.30
CA GLY A 35 3.42 1.20 -8.21
C GLY A 35 1.97 0.99 -7.81
N ALA A 36 1.53 1.62 -6.71
CA ALA A 36 0.15 1.65 -6.24
C ALA A 36 -0.11 3.02 -5.63
N ALA A 37 -1.26 3.61 -5.91
CA ALA A 37 -1.60 4.92 -5.38
C ALA A 37 -1.60 4.88 -3.84
N SER A 38 -1.06 5.91 -3.20
CA SER A 38 -0.92 5.93 -1.74
C SER A 38 -1.18 7.30 -1.15
N LEU A 39 -1.69 7.33 0.08
CA LEU A 39 -1.83 8.51 0.91
C LEU A 39 -0.82 8.41 2.07
N LEU A 40 0.10 9.35 2.14
CA LEU A 40 1.00 9.55 3.27
C LEU A 40 0.42 10.63 4.20
N VAL A 41 0.43 10.37 5.50
CA VAL A 41 -0.02 11.31 6.53
C VAL A 41 1.01 11.35 7.66
N CYS A 42 1.48 12.55 8.00
CA CYS A 42 2.32 12.77 9.17
C CYS A 42 1.43 12.79 10.42
N LEU A 43 1.62 11.80 11.29
CA LEU A 43 1.00 11.76 12.60
C LEU A 43 1.63 12.79 13.54
N GLU A 44 2.93 13.01 13.37
CA GLU A 44 3.73 13.99 14.13
C GLU A 44 4.72 14.65 13.16
N GLY A 45 4.80 15.98 13.16
CA GLY A 45 5.68 16.76 12.27
C GLY A 45 5.16 16.91 10.84
N GLU A 46 6.06 17.13 9.89
CA GLU A 46 5.77 17.28 8.46
C GLU A 46 6.80 16.57 7.59
N VAL A 47 6.37 16.10 6.42
CA VAL A 47 7.24 15.49 5.42
C VAL A 47 7.60 16.52 4.35
N ARG A 48 8.85 16.46 3.87
CA ARG A 48 9.25 17.14 2.65
C ARG A 48 9.18 16.20 1.47
N PHE A 49 8.77 16.70 0.32
CA PHE A 49 8.82 15.95 -0.92
C PHE A 49 9.20 16.84 -2.10
N ARG A 50 9.68 16.22 -3.16
CA ARG A 50 9.88 16.84 -4.47
C ARG A 50 9.74 15.82 -5.58
N THR A 51 9.39 16.28 -6.79
CA THR A 51 9.37 15.40 -7.96
C THR A 51 10.66 15.53 -8.75
N PRO A 52 11.08 14.51 -9.54
CA PRO A 52 12.25 14.63 -10.40
C PRO A 52 12.10 15.82 -11.36
N GLY A 53 13.09 16.71 -11.36
CA GLY A 53 13.06 17.96 -12.14
C GLY A 53 12.71 19.20 -11.30
N ASP A 54 12.15 19.03 -10.09
CA ASP A 54 11.96 20.15 -9.17
C ASP A 54 13.22 20.40 -8.33
N GLU A 55 13.59 21.68 -8.21
CA GLU A 55 14.66 22.13 -7.31
C GLU A 55 14.15 22.36 -5.88
N LEU A 56 12.87 22.70 -5.73
CA LEU A 56 12.26 23.08 -4.46
C LEU A 56 11.65 21.86 -3.74
N TRP A 57 11.95 21.76 -2.44
CA TRP A 57 11.28 20.83 -1.54
C TRP A 57 10.00 21.46 -0.98
N LEU A 58 8.86 20.80 -1.19
CA LEU A 58 7.58 21.18 -0.62
C LEU A 58 7.36 20.47 0.72
N SER A 59 6.75 21.14 1.69
CA SER A 59 6.42 20.56 3.00
C SER A 59 4.90 20.36 3.13
N SER A 60 4.48 19.23 3.70
CA SER A 60 3.07 18.96 3.98
C SER A 60 2.91 17.89 5.06
N ALA A 61 1.82 17.96 5.83
CA ALA A 61 1.39 16.89 6.72
C ALA A 61 0.63 15.76 6.01
N SER A 62 0.27 15.95 4.74
CA SER A 62 -0.41 14.91 3.93
C SER A 62 -0.05 15.01 2.45
N VAL A 63 0.25 13.86 1.85
CA VAL A 63 0.69 13.74 0.46
C VAL A 63 -0.01 12.54 -0.18
N LEU A 64 -0.78 12.76 -1.23
CA LEU A 64 -1.43 11.75 -2.03
C LEU A 64 -0.62 11.56 -3.33
N ILE A 65 -0.12 10.35 -3.50
CA ILE A 65 0.83 9.96 -4.54
C ILE A 65 0.10 9.05 -5.54
N PRO A 66 -0.09 9.48 -6.79
CA PRO A 66 -0.63 8.62 -7.84
C PRO A 66 0.28 7.40 -8.08
N ALA A 67 -0.31 6.27 -8.48
CA ALA A 67 0.48 5.14 -8.94
C ALA A 67 1.34 5.55 -10.15
N GLY A 68 2.57 5.05 -10.21
CA GLY A 68 3.52 5.36 -11.29
C GLY A 68 4.39 6.58 -11.04
N SER A 69 4.07 7.37 -10.00
CA SER A 69 4.82 8.58 -9.67
C SER A 69 6.23 8.25 -9.17
N ARG A 70 7.18 9.11 -9.55
CA ARG A 70 8.52 9.18 -8.95
C ARG A 70 8.55 10.39 -8.03
N ILE A 71 8.90 10.17 -6.77
CA ILE A 71 8.89 11.23 -5.76
C ILE A 71 10.02 10.98 -4.75
N ALA A 72 10.83 12.00 -4.50
CA ALA A 72 11.79 11.99 -3.42
C ALA A 72 11.08 12.48 -2.16
N ILE A 73 11.25 11.75 -1.06
CA ILE A 73 10.63 12.04 0.21
C ILE A 73 11.75 12.21 1.24
N ASP A 74 11.65 13.24 2.05
CA ASP A 74 12.48 13.44 3.23
C ASP A 74 11.56 13.60 4.42
N ASN A 75 11.56 12.56 5.26
CA ASN A 75 10.67 12.46 6.39
C ASN A 75 11.05 13.41 7.55
N ARG A 76 12.24 14.05 7.56
CA ARG A 76 12.68 14.95 8.66
C ARG A 76 12.30 14.47 10.08
N ASP A 77 12.46 13.17 10.34
CA ASP A 77 12.09 12.51 11.60
C ASP A 77 10.59 12.46 11.96
N ALA A 78 9.69 12.82 11.04
CA ALA A 78 8.24 12.71 11.26
C ALA A 78 7.78 11.25 11.41
N VAL A 79 6.70 11.08 12.17
CA VAL A 79 6.02 9.78 12.33
C VAL A 79 4.96 9.68 11.25
N LEU A 80 5.09 8.71 10.35
CA LEU A 80 4.23 8.60 9.16
C LEU A 80 3.26 7.43 9.26
N ALA A 81 2.06 7.65 8.71
CA ALA A 81 1.18 6.62 8.22
C ALA A 81 1.21 6.59 6.69
N ALA A 82 1.20 5.39 6.11
CA ALA A 82 1.12 5.19 4.66
C ALA A 82 -0.02 4.24 4.31
N CYS A 83 -1.02 4.76 3.61
CA CYS A 83 -2.20 4.02 3.15
C CYS A 83 -2.08 3.74 1.65
N TYR A 84 -1.82 2.49 1.25
CA TYR A 84 -1.89 2.09 -0.16
C TYR A 84 -3.35 1.78 -0.52
N LEU A 85 -3.82 2.42 -1.57
CA LEU A 85 -5.23 2.52 -1.94
C LEU A 85 -5.65 1.37 -2.85
N ASP A 86 -6.93 1.01 -2.80
CA ASP A 86 -7.47 -0.06 -3.64
C ASP A 86 -7.80 0.48 -5.05
N ALA A 87 -7.12 -0.06 -6.06
CA ALA A 87 -7.34 0.30 -7.47
C ALA A 87 -8.72 -0.17 -8.02
N ALA A 88 -9.39 -1.11 -7.34
CA ALA A 88 -10.76 -1.51 -7.67
C ALA A 88 -11.82 -0.57 -7.07
N ARG A 89 -11.40 0.41 -6.26
CA ARG A 89 -12.26 1.39 -5.60
C ARG A 89 -11.90 2.81 -6.06
N PRO A 90 -12.82 3.78 -5.95
CA PRO A 90 -12.53 5.16 -6.29
C PRO A 90 -11.71 5.90 -5.22
N ASP A 91 -11.00 5.18 -4.33
CA ASP A 91 -10.27 5.72 -3.17
C ASP A 91 -9.38 6.92 -3.56
N PHE A 92 -8.54 6.74 -4.59
CA PHE A 92 -7.64 7.81 -5.05
C PHE A 92 -8.41 9.01 -5.59
N ALA A 93 -9.45 8.78 -6.40
CA ALA A 93 -10.24 9.85 -7.00
C ALA A 93 -11.03 10.65 -5.93
N VAL A 94 -11.51 9.97 -4.89
CA VAL A 94 -12.17 10.58 -3.73
C VAL A 94 -11.18 11.44 -2.95
N LEU A 95 -10.03 10.89 -2.55
CA LEU A 95 -9.01 11.63 -1.82
C LEU A 95 -8.46 12.80 -2.63
N ARG A 96 -8.24 12.62 -3.94
CA ARG A 96 -7.78 13.69 -4.84
C ARG A 96 -8.69 14.91 -4.80
N ARG A 97 -10.02 14.70 -4.80
CA ARG A 97 -11.01 15.79 -4.70
C ARG A 97 -10.93 16.52 -3.36
N GLN A 98 -10.33 15.91 -2.32
CA GLN A 98 -10.19 16.46 -0.97
C GLN A 98 -8.81 17.10 -0.71
N MET A 99 -7.87 17.04 -1.66
CA MET A 99 -6.57 17.72 -1.57
C MET A 99 -6.71 19.20 -1.97
N ALA A 100 -5.97 20.08 -1.30
CA ALA A 100 -6.01 21.52 -1.55
C ALA A 100 -4.99 21.99 -2.60
N ALA A 101 -3.90 21.25 -2.80
CA ALA A 101 -2.83 21.64 -3.72
C ALA A 101 -2.32 20.46 -4.57
N THR A 102 -1.68 20.79 -5.69
CA THR A 102 -1.03 19.81 -6.56
C THR A 102 0.25 20.37 -7.17
N CYS A 103 1.26 19.51 -7.32
CA CYS A 103 2.51 19.80 -8.01
C CYS A 103 2.90 18.57 -8.83
N GLN A 104 3.07 18.72 -10.15
CA GLN A 104 3.48 17.63 -11.06
C GLN A 104 2.70 16.31 -10.86
N GLY A 105 1.39 16.43 -10.64
CA GLY A 105 0.50 15.28 -10.41
C GLY A 105 0.52 14.70 -8.99
N ILE A 106 1.46 15.10 -8.13
CA ILE A 106 1.39 14.84 -6.68
C ILE A 106 0.36 15.79 -6.08
N HIS A 107 -0.47 15.30 -5.16
CA HIS A 107 -1.46 16.11 -4.47
C HIS A 107 -1.11 16.21 -2.99
N TYR A 108 -1.30 17.37 -2.36
CA TYR A 108 -0.89 17.60 -0.97
C TYR A 108 -1.83 18.60 -0.26
N HIS A 109 -1.69 18.71 1.06
CA HIS A 109 -2.59 19.45 1.95
C HIS A 109 -4.05 18.95 1.87
N HIS A 110 -4.33 17.79 2.46
CA HIS A 110 -5.69 17.30 2.62
C HIS A 110 -6.53 18.32 3.44
N ARG A 111 -7.70 18.71 2.94
CA ARG A 111 -8.55 19.74 3.57
C ARG A 111 -8.98 19.39 4.99
N GLN A 112 -9.02 18.11 5.31
CA GLN A 112 -9.34 17.59 6.65
C GLN A 112 -8.12 16.93 7.32
N ALA A 113 -6.91 17.46 7.14
CA ALA A 113 -5.68 16.85 7.65
C ALA A 113 -5.74 16.48 9.15
N ARG A 114 -6.30 17.34 10.00
CA ARG A 114 -6.46 17.07 11.44
C ARG A 114 -7.24 15.78 11.72
N TYR A 115 -8.33 15.55 10.99
CA TYR A 115 -9.16 14.36 11.14
C TYR A 115 -8.42 13.09 10.67
N LEU A 116 -7.64 13.18 9.58
CA LEU A 116 -6.80 12.06 9.13
C LEU A 116 -5.78 11.68 10.19
N VAL A 117 -5.07 12.69 10.72
CA VAL A 117 -4.05 12.51 11.76
C VAL A 117 -4.64 11.87 13.00
N GLU A 118 -5.77 12.39 13.49
CA GLU A 118 -6.47 11.86 14.66
C GLU A 118 -6.92 10.41 14.43
N THR A 119 -7.57 10.12 13.29
CA THR A 119 -8.06 8.78 12.97
C THR A 119 -6.91 7.76 12.90
N LEU A 120 -5.82 8.11 12.22
CA LEU A 120 -4.67 7.22 12.04
C LEU A 120 -3.86 7.07 13.34
N THR A 121 -3.83 8.10 14.18
CA THR A 121 -3.23 8.05 15.52
C THR A 121 -4.02 7.14 16.44
N ASN A 122 -5.35 7.29 16.49
CA ASN A 122 -6.22 6.41 17.28
C ASN A 122 -6.14 4.97 16.77
N LEU A 123 -6.12 4.76 15.44
CA LEU A 123 -5.94 3.43 14.87
C LEU A 123 -4.58 2.80 15.26
N ARG A 124 -3.52 3.61 15.29
CA ARG A 124 -2.19 3.19 15.73
C ARG A 124 -2.20 2.80 17.21
N ASP A 125 -2.85 3.60 18.04
CA ASP A 125 -2.79 3.46 19.50
C ASP A 125 -3.75 2.40 20.03
N ASP A 126 -4.97 2.32 19.49
CA ASP A 126 -5.96 1.28 19.81
C ASP A 126 -5.55 -0.10 19.25
N ALA A 127 -4.86 -0.11 18.10
CA ALA A 127 -4.46 -1.31 17.37
C ALA A 127 -5.61 -2.35 17.20
N PRO A 128 -6.80 -1.95 16.71
CA PRO A 128 -7.95 -2.84 16.64
C PRO A 128 -7.73 -3.98 15.63
N GLY A 129 -8.64 -4.95 15.63
CA GLY A 129 -8.65 -6.05 14.67
C GLY A 129 -8.80 -5.56 13.21
N HIS A 130 -8.47 -6.43 12.26
CA HIS A 130 -8.45 -6.09 10.83
C HIS A 130 -9.75 -5.46 10.31
N THR A 131 -10.90 -6.05 10.63
CA THR A 131 -12.21 -5.61 10.10
C THR A 131 -12.56 -4.20 10.55
N GLU A 132 -12.39 -3.91 11.84
CA GLU A 132 -12.61 -2.57 12.39
C GLU A 132 -11.62 -1.55 11.81
N ALA A 133 -10.34 -1.92 11.67
CA ALA A 133 -9.33 -1.06 11.07
C ALA A 133 -9.70 -0.67 9.62
N GLN A 134 -10.15 -1.64 8.81
CA GLN A 134 -10.59 -1.36 7.44
C GLN A 134 -11.82 -0.46 7.40
N GLN A 135 -12.79 -0.63 8.30
CA GLN A 135 -13.96 0.23 8.41
C GLN A 135 -13.60 1.66 8.80
N ARG A 136 -12.71 1.84 9.78
CA ARG A 136 -12.21 3.16 10.19
C ARG A 136 -11.48 3.86 9.04
N VAL A 137 -10.63 3.15 8.29
CA VAL A 137 -9.93 3.69 7.11
C VAL A 137 -10.90 4.00 5.97
N GLU A 138 -11.89 3.15 5.72
CA GLU A 138 -12.91 3.41 4.69
C GLU A 138 -13.71 4.67 5.05
N THR A 139 -14.21 4.75 6.28
CA THR A 139 -14.91 5.95 6.78
C THR A 139 -14.03 7.20 6.64
N MET A 140 -12.74 7.07 6.93
CA MET A 140 -11.78 8.16 6.79
C MET A 140 -11.64 8.66 5.35
N ILE A 141 -11.51 7.74 4.39
CA ILE A 141 -11.35 8.05 2.96
C ILE A 141 -12.61 8.70 2.38
N TYR A 142 -13.79 8.16 2.71
CA TYR A 142 -15.07 8.59 2.14
C TYR A 142 -15.74 9.72 2.93
N ARG A 143 -15.14 10.19 4.03
CA ARG A 143 -15.68 11.31 4.80
C ARG A 143 -15.73 12.58 3.94
N GLY A 144 -16.90 13.21 3.88
CA GLY A 144 -17.08 14.41 3.05
C GLY A 144 -17.01 14.13 1.54
N ALA A 145 -16.99 12.86 1.13
CA ALA A 145 -17.24 12.53 -0.26
C ALA A 145 -18.69 12.93 -0.58
N GLY A 146 -18.87 13.76 -1.61
CA GLY A 146 -20.21 14.15 -2.06
C GLY A 146 -21.02 12.92 -2.54
N ALA A 147 -22.34 13.10 -2.69
CA ALA A 147 -23.27 12.03 -3.04
C ALA A 147 -22.89 11.27 -4.34
N ALA A 148 -22.25 11.95 -5.30
CA ALA A 148 -21.77 11.36 -6.55
C ALA A 148 -20.29 10.94 -6.46
N LEU A 149 -20.07 9.69 -6.04
CA LEU A 149 -18.74 9.08 -6.03
C LEU A 149 -18.20 8.90 -7.46
N PRO A 150 -16.88 9.09 -7.68
CA PRO A 150 -16.25 8.65 -8.92
C PRO A 150 -16.52 7.17 -9.17
N GLN A 151 -16.70 6.78 -10.42
CA GLN A 151 -16.83 5.38 -10.81
C GLN A 151 -15.52 4.84 -11.37
N VAL A 152 -15.21 3.60 -11.02
CA VAL A 152 -14.13 2.81 -11.64
C VAL A 152 -14.78 1.92 -12.69
N ASP A 153 -14.17 1.81 -13.87
CA ASP A 153 -14.67 0.93 -14.93
C ASP A 153 -14.74 -0.52 -14.44
N LEU A 154 -15.91 -1.17 -14.58
CA LEU A 154 -16.15 -2.53 -14.08
C LEU A 154 -15.18 -3.56 -14.68
N ARG A 155 -14.70 -3.34 -15.90
CA ARG A 155 -13.69 -4.20 -16.53
C ARG A 155 -12.36 -4.08 -15.81
N VAL A 156 -11.98 -2.88 -15.40
CA VAL A 156 -10.78 -2.65 -14.57
C VAL A 156 -10.95 -3.27 -13.19
N VAL A 157 -12.11 -3.10 -12.56
CA VAL A 157 -12.43 -3.79 -11.29
C VAL A 157 -12.22 -5.30 -11.43
N ARG A 158 -12.80 -5.91 -12.46
CA ARG A 158 -12.67 -7.35 -12.72
C ARG A 158 -11.21 -7.79 -12.89
N VAL A 159 -10.42 -7.04 -13.68
CA VAL A 159 -8.99 -7.34 -13.87
C VAL A 159 -8.20 -7.16 -12.57
N VAL A 160 -8.47 -6.13 -11.78
CA VAL A 160 -7.81 -5.92 -10.48
C VAL A 160 -8.10 -7.08 -9.52
N GLU A 161 -9.36 -7.51 -9.41
CA GLU A 161 -9.72 -8.68 -8.59
C GLU A 161 -9.04 -9.95 -9.09
N ARG A 162 -8.96 -10.13 -10.41
CA ARG A 162 -8.27 -11.28 -11.02
C ARG A 162 -6.78 -11.29 -10.70
N LEU A 163 -6.11 -10.14 -10.77
CA LEU A 163 -4.71 -9.99 -10.40
C LEU A 163 -4.50 -10.22 -8.91
N ARG A 164 -5.41 -9.74 -8.06
CA ARG A 164 -5.32 -9.90 -6.61
C ARG A 164 -5.40 -11.36 -6.17
N GLY A 165 -6.25 -12.16 -6.82
CA GLY A 165 -6.38 -13.59 -6.49
C GLY A 165 -5.25 -14.46 -7.06
N ASN A 166 -4.57 -14.00 -8.12
CA ASN A 166 -3.67 -14.83 -8.95
C ASN A 166 -2.41 -14.10 -9.42
N ALA A 167 -1.85 -13.18 -8.63
CA ALA A 167 -0.71 -12.36 -9.06
C ALA A 167 0.52 -13.20 -9.45
N ALA A 168 0.72 -14.32 -8.74
CA ALA A 168 1.76 -15.30 -9.02
C ALA A 168 1.58 -15.96 -10.40
N LEU A 169 0.34 -16.16 -10.85
CA LEU A 169 0.06 -16.71 -12.18
C LEU A 169 0.44 -15.67 -13.23
N ASN A 170 1.29 -16.08 -14.17
CA ASN A 170 1.71 -15.24 -15.30
C ASN A 170 0.62 -15.13 -16.38
N THR A 171 -0.66 -14.98 -15.99
CA THR A 171 -1.79 -14.83 -16.93
C THR A 171 -1.48 -13.74 -17.95
N SER A 172 -1.65 -14.04 -19.23
CA SER A 172 -1.30 -13.07 -20.29
C SER A 172 -2.27 -11.88 -20.27
N VAL A 173 -1.83 -10.76 -20.83
CA VAL A 173 -2.73 -9.60 -21.03
C VAL A 173 -3.88 -9.99 -21.97
N GLY A 174 -3.63 -10.81 -22.99
CA GLY A 174 -4.65 -11.36 -23.88
C GLY A 174 -5.75 -12.14 -23.17
N ALA A 175 -5.38 -13.04 -22.26
CA ALA A 175 -6.36 -13.80 -21.49
C ALA A 175 -7.24 -12.86 -20.63
N LEU A 176 -6.62 -11.90 -19.93
CA LEU A 176 -7.35 -10.91 -19.13
C LEU A 176 -8.23 -10.00 -20.00
N ALA A 177 -7.78 -9.65 -21.20
CA ALA A 177 -8.53 -8.81 -22.13
C ALA A 177 -9.76 -9.56 -22.67
N ALA A 178 -9.60 -10.85 -23.02
CA ALA A 178 -10.69 -11.72 -23.43
C ALA A 178 -11.74 -11.88 -22.31
N GLU A 179 -11.32 -12.04 -21.05
CA GLU A 179 -12.23 -12.13 -19.89
C GLU A 179 -13.15 -10.90 -19.72
N VAL A 180 -12.73 -9.74 -20.22
CA VAL A 180 -13.49 -8.47 -20.10
C VAL A 180 -13.96 -7.90 -21.45
N GLY A 181 -13.91 -8.70 -22.52
CA GLY A 181 -14.40 -8.32 -23.85
C GLY A 181 -13.61 -7.20 -24.51
N LEU A 182 -12.29 -7.15 -24.31
CA LEU A 182 -11.40 -6.14 -24.90
C LEU A 182 -10.29 -6.77 -25.73
N SER A 183 -9.71 -5.98 -26.64
CA SER A 183 -8.39 -6.29 -27.21
C SER A 183 -7.29 -6.04 -26.17
N GLU A 184 -6.11 -6.65 -26.36
CA GLU A 184 -4.95 -6.43 -25.48
C GLU A 184 -4.56 -4.96 -25.37
N SER A 185 -4.56 -4.25 -26.50
CA SER A 185 -4.24 -2.82 -26.55
C SER A 185 -5.32 -1.98 -25.87
N GLY A 186 -6.59 -2.36 -26.03
CA GLY A 186 -7.73 -1.74 -25.36
C GLY A 186 -7.66 -1.88 -23.85
N LEU A 187 -7.42 -3.09 -23.34
CA LEU A 187 -7.25 -3.33 -21.90
C LEU A 187 -6.03 -2.57 -21.37
N THR A 188 -4.89 -2.61 -22.05
CA THR A 188 -3.68 -1.91 -21.60
C THR A 188 -3.91 -0.42 -21.45
N LYS A 189 -4.54 0.22 -22.44
CA LYS A 189 -4.87 1.65 -22.41
C LYS A 189 -5.88 1.98 -21.31
N LEU A 190 -6.97 1.22 -21.22
CA LEU A 190 -8.01 1.44 -20.21
C LEU A 190 -7.46 1.28 -18.79
N PHE A 191 -6.67 0.22 -18.55
CA PHE A 191 -6.08 -0.05 -17.26
C PHE A 191 -5.11 1.05 -16.84
N ALA A 192 -4.21 1.46 -17.74
CA ALA A 192 -3.28 2.55 -17.46
C ALA A 192 -4.00 3.88 -17.17
N LEU A 193 -5.08 4.17 -17.90
CA LEU A 193 -5.89 5.38 -17.67
C LEU A 193 -6.57 5.37 -16.29
N GLN A 194 -7.11 4.23 -15.86
CA GLN A 194 -7.88 4.12 -14.62
C GLN A 194 -6.98 3.94 -13.38
N VAL A 195 -5.91 3.15 -13.49
CA VAL A 195 -5.04 2.76 -12.37
C VAL A 195 -3.79 3.64 -12.29
N GLY A 196 -3.38 4.27 -13.39
CA GLY A 196 -2.19 5.13 -13.47
C GLY A 196 -0.90 4.40 -13.83
N VAL A 197 -0.88 3.06 -13.85
CA VAL A 197 0.28 2.25 -14.19
C VAL A 197 -0.06 1.13 -15.17
N PRO A 198 0.93 0.63 -15.95
CA PRO A 198 0.74 -0.56 -16.75
C PRO A 198 0.33 -1.76 -15.90
N LEU A 199 -0.55 -2.61 -16.44
CA LEU A 199 -1.06 -3.82 -15.79
C LEU A 199 0.07 -4.70 -15.21
N ARG A 200 1.17 -4.87 -15.95
CA ARG A 200 2.34 -5.63 -15.49
C ARG A 200 2.97 -5.05 -14.22
N ARG A 201 3.04 -3.72 -14.10
CA ARG A 201 3.57 -3.04 -12.91
C ARG A 201 2.61 -3.21 -11.73
N HIS A 202 1.30 -3.11 -11.96
CA HIS A 202 0.30 -3.34 -10.92
C HIS A 202 0.28 -4.80 -10.44
N ARG A 203 0.58 -5.78 -11.31
CA ARG A 203 0.76 -7.18 -10.89
C ARG A 203 1.88 -7.34 -9.87
N LEU A 204 3.01 -6.64 -10.07
CA LEU A 204 4.14 -6.71 -9.13
C LEU A 204 3.76 -6.22 -7.73
N TRP A 205 2.82 -5.26 -7.61
CA TRP A 205 2.28 -4.84 -6.32
C TRP A 205 1.62 -6.01 -5.58
N TYR A 206 0.73 -6.75 -6.24
CA TYR A 206 0.06 -7.88 -5.60
C TYR A 206 1.01 -9.04 -5.30
N ARG A 207 2.00 -9.32 -6.16
CA ARG A 207 3.07 -10.28 -5.85
C ARG A 207 3.83 -9.90 -4.58
N LEU A 208 4.10 -8.61 -4.40
CA LEU A 208 4.77 -8.10 -3.22
C LEU A 208 3.92 -8.31 -1.96
N LEU A 209 2.62 -8.06 -2.04
CA LEU A 209 1.69 -8.33 -0.94
C LEU A 209 1.59 -9.83 -0.62
N ASP A 210 1.58 -10.69 -1.64
CA ASP A 210 1.60 -12.15 -1.45
C ASP A 210 2.89 -12.62 -0.80
N PHE A 211 4.05 -12.08 -1.21
CA PHE A 211 5.33 -12.34 -0.56
C PHE A 211 5.31 -11.96 0.92
N VAL A 212 4.76 -10.78 1.27
CA VAL A 212 4.60 -10.36 2.67
C VAL A 212 3.74 -11.37 3.43
N ARG A 213 2.60 -11.81 2.88
CA ARG A 213 1.71 -12.78 3.54
C ARG A 213 2.37 -14.13 3.75
N LEU A 214 3.03 -14.66 2.73
CA LEU A 214 3.75 -15.94 2.81
C LEU A 214 4.84 -15.87 3.88
N SER A 215 5.59 -14.76 3.93
CA SER A 215 6.61 -14.54 4.95
C SER A 215 6.01 -14.51 6.37
N LEU A 216 4.86 -13.85 6.54
CA LEU A 216 4.15 -13.81 7.83
C LEU A 216 3.57 -15.16 8.24
N ALA A 217 3.23 -16.02 7.27
CA ALA A 217 2.82 -17.40 7.49
C ALA A 217 4.00 -18.35 7.80
N GLY A 218 5.24 -17.83 7.88
CA GLY A 218 6.43 -18.61 8.20
C GLY A 218 7.02 -19.39 7.02
N VAL A 219 6.58 -19.11 5.78
CA VAL A 219 7.16 -19.73 4.59
C VAL A 219 8.62 -19.27 4.44
N PRO A 220 9.58 -20.18 4.20
CA PRO A 220 10.98 -19.81 4.00
C PRO A 220 11.13 -18.78 2.88
N VAL A 221 12.01 -17.78 3.05
CA VAL A 221 12.12 -16.61 2.16
C VAL A 221 12.28 -17.00 0.68
N ALA A 222 13.16 -17.96 0.38
CA ALA A 222 13.39 -18.43 -0.99
C ALA A 222 12.13 -19.04 -1.61
N GLU A 223 11.36 -19.79 -0.82
CA GLU A 223 10.10 -20.38 -1.25
C GLU A 223 9.00 -19.33 -1.38
N ALA A 224 8.94 -18.35 -0.48
CA ALA A 224 8.02 -17.22 -0.57
C ALA A 224 8.26 -16.37 -1.83
N ILE A 225 9.52 -16.13 -2.21
CA ILE A 225 9.90 -15.45 -3.47
C ILE A 225 9.31 -16.20 -4.67
N ARG A 226 9.52 -17.52 -4.71
CA ARG A 226 9.07 -18.38 -5.80
C ARG A 226 7.54 -18.44 -5.88
N LEU A 227 6.87 -18.69 -4.76
CA LEU A 227 5.40 -18.78 -4.66
C LEU A 227 4.71 -17.45 -4.98
N ALA A 228 5.30 -16.32 -4.60
CA ALA A 228 4.80 -14.99 -4.97
C ALA A 228 5.02 -14.66 -6.47
N GLY A 229 5.76 -15.49 -7.21
CA GLY A 229 6.00 -15.31 -8.64
C GLY A 229 7.11 -14.32 -8.97
N PHE A 230 8.06 -14.08 -8.07
CA PHE A 230 9.30 -13.38 -8.39
C PHE A 230 10.32 -14.36 -9.02
N SER A 231 11.18 -13.83 -9.89
CA SER A 231 12.25 -14.62 -10.52
C SER A 231 13.36 -14.98 -9.55
N ASP A 232 13.72 -14.03 -8.68
CA ASP A 232 14.86 -14.11 -7.78
C ASP A 232 14.76 -13.01 -6.69
N ALA A 233 15.66 -13.08 -5.72
CA ALA A 233 15.73 -12.13 -4.61
C ALA A 233 16.10 -10.69 -5.05
N ALA A 234 16.89 -10.53 -6.11
CA ALA A 234 17.28 -9.21 -6.61
C ALA A 234 16.11 -8.50 -7.31
N HIS A 235 15.25 -9.24 -8.00
CA HIS A 235 14.00 -8.74 -8.55
C HIS A 235 13.01 -8.37 -7.45
N LEU A 236 12.82 -9.22 -6.43
CA LEU A 236 12.01 -8.88 -5.25
C LEU A 236 12.53 -7.59 -4.58
N SER A 237 13.84 -7.53 -4.32
CA SER A 237 14.49 -6.39 -3.67
C SER A 237 14.22 -5.06 -4.37
N ARG A 238 14.41 -5.04 -5.71
CA ARG A 238 14.14 -3.85 -6.53
C ARG A 238 12.67 -3.45 -6.49
N CYS A 239 11.75 -4.42 -6.54
CA CYS A 239 10.33 -4.14 -6.42
C CYS A 239 9.99 -3.59 -5.03
N TYR A 240 10.38 -4.28 -3.96
CA TYR A 240 10.09 -3.88 -2.58
C TYR A 240 10.60 -2.47 -2.29
N SER A 241 11.84 -2.17 -2.67
CA SER A 241 12.44 -0.85 -2.45
C SER A 241 11.72 0.22 -3.27
N GLY A 242 11.34 -0.07 -4.52
CA GLY A 242 10.58 0.87 -5.33
C GLY A 242 9.18 1.18 -4.79
N PHE A 243 8.50 0.18 -4.23
CA PHE A 243 7.13 0.30 -3.72
C PHE A 243 7.03 0.88 -2.31
N PHE A 244 7.95 0.51 -1.41
CA PHE A 244 7.93 0.92 0.00
C PHE A 244 8.99 1.97 0.36
N GLY A 245 9.94 2.25 -0.54
CA GLY A 245 11.03 3.20 -0.32
C GLY A 245 12.09 2.73 0.69
N VAL A 246 12.03 1.46 1.11
CA VAL A 246 12.98 0.79 2.00
C VAL A 246 13.29 -0.60 1.48
N HIS A 247 14.47 -1.13 1.77
CA HIS A 247 14.83 -2.47 1.33
C HIS A 247 14.11 -3.55 2.16
N HIS A 248 13.69 -4.65 1.53
CA HIS A 248 12.97 -5.73 2.24
C HIS A 248 13.78 -6.31 3.40
N SER A 249 15.11 -6.48 3.26
CA SER A 249 15.94 -6.98 4.36
C SER A 249 15.92 -6.07 5.59
N TYR A 250 15.72 -4.76 5.41
CA TYR A 250 15.54 -3.84 6.52
C TYR A 250 14.16 -4.06 7.17
N ALA A 251 13.09 -4.06 6.37
CA ALA A 251 11.72 -4.22 6.85
C ALA A 251 11.48 -5.53 7.63
N PHE A 252 12.21 -6.60 7.28
CA PHE A 252 12.14 -7.91 7.92
C PHE A 252 13.29 -8.19 8.91
N SER A 253 14.17 -7.22 9.17
CA SER A 253 15.24 -7.40 10.16
C SER A 253 14.70 -7.28 11.60
N HIS A 254 15.40 -7.91 12.54
CA HIS A 254 15.14 -7.76 13.98
C HIS A 254 15.23 -6.31 14.50
N LYS A 255 15.87 -5.41 13.74
CA LYS A 255 16.00 -3.99 14.09
C LYS A 255 14.71 -3.21 13.86
N THR A 256 13.77 -3.78 13.11
CA THR A 256 12.51 -3.13 12.76
C THR A 256 11.39 -3.76 13.59
N HIS A 257 10.99 -3.06 14.65
CA HIS A 257 9.93 -3.53 15.53
C HIS A 257 8.57 -3.26 14.86
N VAL A 258 8.04 -4.26 14.12
CA VAL A 258 6.76 -4.16 13.40
C VAL A 258 5.84 -5.29 13.84
N ARG A 259 4.58 -4.96 14.12
CA ARG A 259 3.50 -5.91 14.35
C ARG A 259 2.54 -5.88 13.17
N TYR A 260 2.32 -7.06 12.59
CA TYR A 260 1.41 -7.24 11.47
C TYR A 260 0.03 -7.70 11.96
N ILE A 261 -1.02 -7.17 11.36
CA ILE A 261 -2.41 -7.54 11.61
C ILE A 261 -3.02 -7.95 10.26
N THR A 262 -3.48 -9.19 10.18
CA THR A 262 -4.06 -9.82 8.98
C THR A 262 -5.55 -10.11 9.19
N PRO A 263 -6.34 -10.32 8.12
CA PRO A 263 -7.73 -10.78 8.26
C PRO A 263 -7.76 -12.15 8.95
N ALA A 264 -8.84 -12.42 9.69
CA ALA A 264 -9.12 -13.78 10.15
C ALA A 264 -9.49 -14.66 8.94
N GLU A 265 -9.13 -15.95 8.98
CA GLU A 265 -9.28 -16.91 7.87
C GLU A 265 -10.70 -16.98 7.26
N ARG A 266 -11.75 -16.61 8.01
CA ARG A 266 -13.15 -16.64 7.54
C ARG A 266 -13.55 -15.46 6.63
N ASP A 267 -12.79 -14.36 6.65
CA ASP A 267 -13.04 -13.16 5.83
C ASP A 267 -12.13 -13.08 4.58
N ALA A 268 -11.19 -14.03 4.44
CA ALA A 268 -10.39 -14.21 3.23
C ALA A 268 -11.27 -14.91 2.20
N GLY A 269 -12.09 -14.13 1.47
CA GLY A 269 -12.98 -14.65 0.42
C GLY A 269 -12.28 -15.68 -0.47
N ASP A 270 -13.00 -16.76 -0.78
CA ASP A 270 -12.60 -17.95 -1.53
C ASP A 270 -11.53 -17.69 -2.60
N SER A 271 -10.26 -17.82 -2.21
CA SER A 271 -9.13 -17.95 -3.11
C SER A 271 -8.63 -19.39 -2.97
N PRO A 272 -8.72 -20.25 -4.00
CA PRO A 272 -8.58 -21.70 -3.86
C PRO A 272 -7.12 -22.19 -3.81
N CYS A 273 -6.20 -21.42 -3.23
CA CYS A 273 -4.81 -21.86 -3.05
C CYS A 273 -4.30 -21.51 -1.65
N HIS A 274 -4.16 -22.59 -0.87
CA HIS A 274 -3.47 -22.71 0.43
C HIS A 274 -4.26 -22.24 1.66
N ARG A 275 -4.79 -23.24 2.39
CA ARG A 275 -5.22 -23.11 3.79
C ARG A 275 -4.04 -22.55 4.59
N LEU A 276 -4.16 -21.29 5.00
CA LEU A 276 -3.26 -20.67 5.97
C LEU A 276 -3.61 -21.20 7.36
N LEU A 277 -2.61 -21.30 8.24
CA LEU A 277 -2.78 -21.62 9.67
C LEU A 277 -2.86 -20.31 10.47
N PRO A 278 -3.48 -20.30 11.67
CA PRO A 278 -3.76 -19.08 12.41
C PRO A 278 -2.46 -18.40 12.86
N VAL A 279 -2.30 -17.12 12.48
CA VAL A 279 -1.14 -16.31 12.83
C VAL A 279 -1.44 -15.48 14.08
N THR A 280 -1.02 -15.99 15.24
CA THR A 280 -0.85 -15.23 16.49
C THR A 280 0.46 -14.45 16.40
N THR A 281 0.44 -13.13 16.62
CA THR A 281 1.60 -12.21 16.81
C THR A 281 2.96 -12.81 16.41
N VAL A 282 3.27 -12.87 15.11
CA VAL A 282 4.57 -13.40 14.67
C VAL A 282 5.62 -12.30 14.78
N ARG A 283 6.49 -12.43 15.80
CA ARG A 283 7.84 -11.84 15.73
C ARG A 283 8.63 -12.67 14.73
N LEU A 284 8.86 -12.13 13.53
CA LEU A 284 9.71 -12.78 12.56
C LEU A 284 11.13 -12.91 13.15
N ARG A 285 11.55 -14.14 13.45
CA ARG A 285 12.95 -14.45 13.71
C ARG A 285 13.64 -14.61 12.37
N SER A 286 14.66 -13.80 12.11
CA SER A 286 15.52 -13.96 10.92
C SER A 286 16.33 -15.26 11.05
N PRO A 287 16.61 -15.99 9.95
CA PRO A 287 17.52 -17.12 9.99
C PRO A 287 18.95 -16.61 10.25
N VAL A 288 19.71 -17.40 10.99
CA VAL A 288 21.14 -17.22 11.30
C VAL A 288 21.96 -17.25 10.01
#